data_AF-F8P6A7-F1
#
_entry.id   AF-F8P6A7-F1
#
_cell.length_a   1.000
_cell.length_b   1.000
_cell.length_c   1.000
_cell.angle_alpha   90.00
_cell.angle_beta   90.00
_cell.angle_gamma   90.00
#
_symmetry.space_group_name_H-M   'P 1'
#
loop_
_entity.id
_entity.type
_entity.pdbx_description
1 polymer ?
#
loop_
_entity_poly.entity_id
_entity_poly.type
_entity_poly.pdbx_seq_one_letter_code
_entity_poly.pdbx_strand_id
1 'polypeptide(L)'
;MGVRASVVVCVTSFLLGSLFTHWIADSLTLWKSPITDEHLWTAALYYSVLTKGPIQILYVLSTIIVLGATTIFWSLRDGEAGNLMFDGGSIFLYGLSAIVYFFSVIPNLAEKFTSIPVHQLKDAFPRSLRKPTI
;
A
#
# COMPACT_ATOMS: atom_id res chain seq x y z
N MET A 1 10.71 -22.19 15.86
CA MET A 1 9.55 -22.17 14.93
C MET A 1 8.47 -21.17 15.32
N GLY A 2 7.90 -21.22 16.54
CA GLY A 2 6.78 -20.34 16.93
C GLY A 2 7.02 -18.83 16.76
N VAL A 3 8.13 -18.31 17.30
CA VAL A 3 8.47 -16.87 17.20
C VAL A 3 8.58 -16.41 15.74
N ARG A 4 9.29 -17.18 14.90
CA ARG A 4 9.42 -16.87 13.46
C ARG A 4 8.07 -16.81 12.77
N ALA A 5 7.21 -17.79 13.00
CA ALA A 5 5.87 -17.83 12.42
C ALA A 5 5.03 -16.63 12.89
N SER A 6 5.06 -16.28 14.17
CA SER A 6 4.36 -15.10 14.70
C SER A 6 4.83 -13.81 14.03
N VAL A 7 6.14 -13.64 13.85
CA VAL A 7 6.70 -12.47 13.19
C VAL A 7 6.25 -12.39 11.73
N VAL A 8 6.32 -13.50 10.97
CA VAL A 8 5.86 -13.56 9.58
C VAL A 8 4.38 -13.18 9.47
N VAL A 9 3.53 -13.74 10.32
CA VAL A 9 2.08 -13.45 10.32
C VAL A 9 1.81 -11.98 10.62
N CYS A 10 2.46 -11.41 11.64
CA CYS A 10 2.29 -10.00 11.99
C CYS A 10 2.72 -9.06 10.85
N VAL A 11 3.88 -9.33 10.25
CA VAL A 11 4.43 -8.50 9.15
C VAL A 11 3.54 -8.58 7.92
N THR A 12 3.20 -9.78 7.48
CA THR A 12 2.38 -9.98 6.29
C THR A 12 0.98 -9.39 6.47
N SER A 13 0.38 -9.53 7.66
CA SER A 13 -0.90 -8.90 7.99
C SER A 13 -0.82 -7.38 7.95
N PHE A 14 0.26 -6.79 8.48
CA PHE A 14 0.45 -5.34 8.43
C PHE A 14 0.62 -4.83 6.98
N LEU A 15 1.48 -5.48 6.19
CA LEU A 15 1.72 -5.10 4.80
C LEU A 15 0.46 -5.25 3.94
N LEU A 16 -0.29 -6.33 4.14
CA LEU A 16 -1.55 -6.57 3.45
C LEU A 16 -2.62 -5.54 3.88
N GLY A 17 -2.68 -5.22 5.16
CA GLY A 17 -3.52 -4.14 5.67
C GLY A 17 -3.20 -2.80 5.03
N SER A 18 -1.91 -2.45 4.92
CA SER A 18 -1.45 -1.25 4.22
C SER A 18 -1.92 -1.23 2.76
N LEU A 19 -1.78 -2.36 2.04
CA LEU A 19 -2.25 -2.46 0.66
C LEU A 19 -3.77 -2.27 0.56
N PHE A 20 -4.54 -2.86 1.48
CA PHE A 20 -5.99 -2.69 1.50
C PHE A 20 -6.45 -1.27 1.81
N THR A 21 -5.63 -0.43 2.44
CA THR A 21 -5.99 0.99 2.59
C THR A 21 -6.07 1.72 1.25
N HIS A 22 -5.29 1.31 0.24
CA HIS A 22 -5.31 1.89 -1.11
C HIS A 22 -6.55 1.49 -1.91
N TRP A 23 -7.24 0.41 -1.50
CA TRP A 23 -8.47 -0.06 -2.14
C TRP A 23 -9.57 1.02 -2.22
N ILE A 24 -9.60 1.96 -1.26
CA ILE A 24 -10.57 3.06 -1.26
C ILE A 24 -10.48 3.92 -2.53
N ALA A 25 -9.28 4.07 -3.10
CA ALA A 25 -9.03 4.78 -4.35
C ALA A 25 -9.05 3.83 -5.55
N ASP A 26 -8.37 2.68 -5.45
CA ASP A 26 -8.18 1.76 -6.57
C ASP A 26 -9.47 1.09 -7.03
N SER A 27 -10.42 0.85 -6.11
CA SER A 27 -11.72 0.29 -6.48
C SER A 27 -12.51 1.22 -7.42
N LEU A 28 -12.32 2.54 -7.32
CA LEU A 28 -13.01 3.52 -8.17
C LEU A 28 -12.48 3.53 -9.60
N THR A 29 -11.20 3.19 -9.80
CA THR A 29 -10.52 3.28 -11.10
C THR A 29 -10.41 1.93 -11.80
N LEU A 30 -10.29 0.83 -11.05
CA LEU A 30 -10.10 -0.51 -11.60
C LEU A 30 -11.40 -1.32 -11.71
N TRP A 31 -12.37 -1.08 -10.82
CA TRP A 31 -13.51 -1.99 -10.63
C TRP A 31 -14.89 -1.34 -10.80
N LYS A 32 -14.99 0.00 -10.83
CA LYS A 32 -16.25 0.70 -11.07
C LYS A 32 -16.33 1.22 -12.50
N SER A 33 -17.37 0.80 -13.21
CA SER A 33 -17.67 1.23 -14.58
C SER A 33 -19.07 1.88 -14.64
N PRO A 34 -19.25 3.00 -15.37
CA PRO A 34 -18.22 3.73 -16.11
C PRO A 34 -17.25 4.50 -15.19
N ILE A 35 -15.99 4.65 -15.63
CA ILE A 35 -15.01 5.50 -14.94
C ILE A 35 -15.41 6.96 -15.20
N THR A 36 -15.68 7.71 -14.14
CA THR A 36 -16.04 9.14 -14.21
C THR A 36 -14.86 10.02 -13.83
N ASP A 37 -14.89 11.30 -14.22
CA ASP A 37 -13.88 12.29 -13.80
C ASP A 37 -13.80 12.40 -12.28
N GLU A 38 -14.93 12.24 -11.59
CA GLU A 38 -14.98 12.25 -10.12
C GLU A 38 -14.24 11.06 -9.50
N HIS A 39 -14.34 9.86 -10.09
CA HIS A 39 -13.55 8.70 -9.65
C HIS A 39 -12.05 8.96 -9.77
N LEU A 40 -11.63 9.46 -10.93
CA LEU A 40 -10.21 9.78 -11.20
C LEU A 40 -9.71 10.86 -10.24
N TRP A 41 -10.53 11.89 -10.01
CA TRP A 41 -10.17 12.98 -9.13
C TRP A 41 -10.07 12.54 -7.66
N THR A 42 -11.00 11.71 -7.21
CA THR A 42 -10.99 11.15 -5.85
C THR A 42 -9.74 10.30 -5.62
N ALA A 43 -9.38 9.45 -6.57
CA ALA A 43 -8.17 8.64 -6.49
C ALA A 43 -6.90 9.52 -6.50
N ALA A 44 -6.83 10.54 -7.36
CA ALA A 44 -5.70 11.46 -7.41
C ALA A 44 -5.54 12.26 -6.11
N LEU A 45 -6.64 12.74 -5.52
CA LEU A 45 -6.62 13.40 -4.21
C LEU A 45 -6.11 12.48 -3.11
N TYR A 46 -6.58 11.24 -3.06
CA TYR A 46 -6.12 10.25 -2.08
C TYR A 46 -4.60 10.07 -2.14
N TYR A 47 -4.05 9.82 -3.33
CA TYR A 47 -2.61 9.65 -3.50
C TYR A 47 -1.83 10.96 -3.26
N SER A 48 -2.43 12.12 -3.51
CA SER A 48 -1.81 13.41 -3.18
C SER A 48 -1.78 13.72 -1.68
N VAL A 49 -2.74 13.22 -0.91
CA VAL A 49 -2.70 13.27 0.56
C VAL A 49 -1.62 12.34 1.07
N LEU A 50 -1.52 11.13 0.50
CA LEU A 50 -0.52 10.14 0.87
C LEU A 50 0.92 10.68 0.71
N THR A 51 1.23 11.38 -0.39
CA THR A 51 2.57 11.96 -0.63
C THR A 51 2.94 13.09 0.32
N LYS A 52 1.95 13.72 0.97
CA LYS A 52 2.13 14.78 1.97
C LYS A 52 2.14 14.26 3.41
N GLY A 53 2.04 12.94 3.58
CA GLY A 53 2.04 12.31 4.88
C GLY A 53 3.35 12.53 5.66
N PRO A 54 3.32 12.40 7.00
CA PRO A 54 4.51 12.49 7.82
C PRO A 54 5.52 11.37 7.47
N ILE A 55 6.80 11.73 7.34
CA ILE A 55 7.91 10.82 6.98
C ILE A 55 8.03 9.61 7.94
N GLN A 56 7.57 9.77 9.17
CA GLN A 56 7.52 8.74 10.20
C GLN A 56 6.76 7.48 9.73
N ILE A 57 5.72 7.64 8.92
CA ILE A 57 4.96 6.51 8.36
C ILE A 57 5.85 5.67 7.44
N LEU A 58 6.71 6.33 6.64
CA LEU A 58 7.66 5.63 5.77
C LEU A 58 8.70 4.88 6.61
N TYR A 59 9.21 5.44 7.70
CA TYR A 59 10.14 4.72 8.58
C TYR A 59 9.52 3.47 9.21
N VAL A 60 8.27 3.55 9.64
CA VAL A 60 7.54 2.37 10.17
C VAL A 60 7.39 1.32 9.07
N LEU A 61 6.90 1.71 7.89
CA LEU A 61 6.73 0.79 6.77
C LEU A 61 8.05 0.14 6.34
N SER A 62 9.13 0.91 6.20
CA SER A 62 10.47 0.40 5.88
C SER A 62 10.97 -0.59 6.93
N THR A 63 10.73 -0.32 8.22
CA THR A 63 11.10 -1.25 9.29
C THR A 63 10.38 -2.59 9.17
N ILE A 64 9.08 -2.56 8.88
CA ILE A 64 8.27 -3.78 8.69
C ILE A 64 8.72 -4.54 7.44
N ILE A 65 9.06 -3.85 6.35
CA ILE A 65 9.61 -4.46 5.13
C ILE A 65 10.97 -5.12 5.39
N VAL A 66 11.89 -4.44 6.08
CA VAL A 66 13.19 -5.04 6.41
C VAL A 66 13.00 -6.26 7.29
N LEU A 67 12.14 -6.15 8.29
CA LEU A 67 11.86 -7.25 9.22
C LEU A 67 11.22 -8.45 8.46
N GLY A 68 10.30 -8.21 7.53
CA GLY A 68 9.80 -9.25 6.62
C GLY A 68 10.89 -9.93 5.80
N ALA A 69 11.74 -9.15 5.15
CA ALA A 69 12.87 -9.68 4.37
C ALA A 69 13.80 -10.54 5.24
N THR A 70 14.12 -10.10 6.46
CA THR A 70 14.98 -10.88 7.38
C THR A 70 14.38 -12.24 7.74
N THR A 71 13.06 -12.36 7.87
CA THR A 71 12.42 -13.66 8.14
C THR A 71 12.54 -14.64 6.99
N ILE A 72 12.51 -14.15 5.75
CA ILE A 72 12.68 -14.97 4.54
C ILE A 72 14.12 -15.47 4.46
N PHE A 73 15.12 -14.60 4.69
CA PHE A 73 16.52 -15.01 4.72
C PHE A 73 16.83 -15.96 5.89
N TRP A 74 16.16 -15.79 7.04
CA TRP A 74 16.26 -16.73 8.15
C TRP A 74 15.70 -18.11 7.76
N SER A 75 14.54 -18.17 7.10
CA SER A 75 13.97 -19.44 6.63
C SER A 75 14.88 -20.14 5.61
N LEU A 76 15.41 -19.40 4.64
CA LEU A 76 16.30 -19.96 3.60
C LEU A 76 17.56 -20.63 4.19
N ARG A 77 18.09 -20.08 5.30
CA ARG A 77 19.27 -20.64 5.98
C ARG A 77 19.03 -22.04 6.55
N ASP A 78 17.79 -22.40 6.86
CA ASP A 78 17.48 -23.72 7.42
C ASP A 78 17.73 -24.85 6.42
N GLY A 79 17.72 -24.57 5.11
CA GLY A 79 18.14 -25.52 4.06
C GLY A 79 17.26 -26.77 3.92
N GLU A 80 16.07 -26.78 4.53
CA GLU A 80 15.14 -27.90 4.46
C GLU A 80 14.52 -27.99 3.06
N ALA A 81 14.64 -29.15 2.41
CA ALA A 81 14.21 -29.34 1.01
C ALA A 81 12.74 -28.98 0.74
N GLY A 82 11.85 -29.18 1.73
CA GLY A 82 10.43 -28.81 1.64
C GLY A 82 10.19 -27.29 1.69
N ASN A 83 11.02 -26.55 2.43
CA ASN A 83 10.90 -25.10 2.55
C ASN A 83 11.65 -24.38 1.42
N LEU A 84 12.66 -25.00 0.82
CA LEU A 84 13.53 -24.35 -0.18
C LEU A 84 12.76 -23.82 -1.40
N MET A 85 11.80 -24.58 -1.93
CA MET A 85 10.99 -24.15 -3.08
C MET A 85 10.06 -22.98 -2.70
N PHE A 86 9.48 -23.03 -1.50
CA PHE A 86 8.60 -21.98 -0.99
C PHE A 86 9.37 -20.69 -0.64
N ASP A 87 10.53 -20.83 -0.02
CA ASP A 87 11.42 -19.73 0.34
C ASP A 87 12.00 -19.07 -0.92
N GLY A 88 12.41 -19.86 -1.93
CA GLY A 88 12.87 -19.34 -3.21
C GLY A 88 11.79 -18.51 -3.92
N GLY A 89 10.55 -19.02 -4.00
CA GLY A 89 9.42 -18.28 -4.55
C GLY A 89 9.11 -17.01 -3.76
N SER A 90 9.17 -17.08 -2.42
CA SER A 90 8.94 -15.94 -1.54
C SER A 90 9.98 -14.84 -1.75
N ILE A 91 11.27 -15.19 -1.84
CA ILE A 91 12.36 -14.24 -2.14
C ILE A 91 12.13 -13.57 -3.49
N PHE A 92 11.81 -14.36 -4.51
CA PHE A 92 11.58 -13.84 -5.86
C PHE A 92 10.42 -12.83 -5.89
N LEU A 93 9.26 -13.19 -5.31
CA LEU A 93 8.09 -12.32 -5.26
C LEU A 93 8.34 -11.07 -4.41
N TYR A 94 9.04 -11.22 -3.29
CA TYR A 94 9.40 -10.10 -2.42
C TYR A 94 10.33 -9.11 -3.13
N GLY A 95 11.36 -9.63 -3.81
CA GLY A 95 12.29 -8.84 -4.60
C GLY A 95 11.62 -8.16 -5.79
N LEU A 96 10.77 -8.87 -6.52
CA LEU A 96 10.00 -8.30 -7.63
C LEU A 96 9.08 -7.18 -7.16
N SER A 97 8.39 -7.37 -6.03
CA SER A 97 7.57 -6.32 -5.43
C SER A 97 8.40 -5.09 -5.11
N ALA A 98 9.56 -5.25 -4.46
CA ALA A 98 10.47 -4.13 -4.17
C ALA A 98 10.90 -3.41 -5.47
N ILE A 99 11.27 -4.14 -6.51
CA ILE A 99 11.66 -3.57 -7.82
C ILE A 99 10.50 -2.73 -8.40
N VAL A 100 9.28 -3.27 -8.44
CA VAL A 100 8.12 -2.53 -8.95
C VAL A 100 7.88 -1.25 -8.13
N TYR A 101 8.02 -1.33 -6.81
CA TYR A 101 7.85 -0.16 -5.96
C TYR A 101 8.92 0.91 -6.19
N PHE A 102 10.20 0.52 -6.27
CA PHE A 102 11.31 1.45 -6.46
C PHE A 102 11.34 2.10 -7.84
N PHE A 103 11.06 1.33 -8.89
CA PHE A 103 11.22 1.80 -10.26
C PHE A 103 9.93 2.31 -10.90
N SER A 104 8.76 1.95 -10.38
CA SER A 104 7.48 2.37 -10.92
C SER A 104 6.64 3.15 -9.92
N VAL A 105 6.28 2.55 -8.78
CA VAL A 105 5.26 3.13 -7.89
C VAL A 105 5.72 4.43 -7.24
N ILE A 106 6.88 4.42 -6.57
CA ILE A 106 7.41 5.59 -5.86
C ILE A 106 7.70 6.77 -6.80
N PRO A 107 8.41 6.58 -7.95
CA PRO A 107 8.63 7.66 -8.90
C PRO A 107 7.32 8.25 -9.45
N ASN A 108 6.36 7.40 -9.85
CA ASN A 108 5.07 7.88 -10.36
C ASN A 108 4.29 8.66 -9.29
N LEU A 109 4.29 8.22 -8.04
CA LEU A 109 3.66 8.93 -6.92
C LEU A 109 4.28 10.31 -6.71
N ALA A 110 5.61 10.37 -6.63
CA ALA A 110 6.34 11.61 -6.40
C ALA A 110 6.17 12.61 -7.56
N GLU A 111 6.21 12.14 -8.80
CA GLU A 111 6.12 13.00 -9.98
C GLU A 111 4.69 13.49 -10.24
N LYS A 112 3.69 12.61 -10.14
CA LYS A 112 2.32 12.91 -10.62
C LYS A 112 1.37 13.39 -9.54
N PHE A 113 1.62 13.06 -8.26
CA PHE A 113 0.64 13.28 -7.19
C PHE A 113 1.11 14.22 -6.08
N THR A 114 2.37 14.67 -6.08
CA THR A 114 2.85 15.67 -5.09
C THR A 114 2.13 17.01 -5.24
N SER A 115 1.97 17.49 -6.47
CA SER A 115 1.22 18.70 -6.79
C SER A 115 0.16 18.39 -7.84
N ILE A 116 -1.11 18.37 -7.41
CA ILE A 116 -2.26 18.27 -8.30
C ILE A 116 -3.01 19.61 -8.31
N PRO A 117 -3.67 19.97 -9.42
CA PRO A 117 -4.47 21.19 -9.48
C PRO A 117 -5.59 21.18 -8.43
N VAL A 118 -6.11 22.35 -8.06
CA VAL A 118 -7.27 22.41 -7.17
C VAL A 118 -8.51 22.10 -8.01
N HIS A 119 -9.22 21.03 -7.67
CA HIS A 119 -10.54 20.76 -8.23
C HIS A 119 -11.60 21.23 -7.26
N GLN A 120 -12.50 22.07 -7.76
CA GLN A 120 -13.66 22.49 -7.00
C GLN A 120 -14.77 21.46 -7.19
N LEU A 121 -15.32 20.98 -6.07
CA LEU A 121 -16.52 20.16 -6.08
C LEU A 121 -17.63 20.92 -6.79
N LYS A 122 -18.23 20.31 -7.81
CA LYS A 122 -19.34 20.91 -8.56
C LYS A 122 -20.55 21.18 -7.65
N ASP A 123 -20.78 20.30 -6.68
CA ASP A 123 -21.95 20.36 -5.80
C ASP A 123 -21.57 20.62 -4.34
N ALA A 124 -22.27 21.57 -3.72
CA ALA A 124 -22.07 21.87 -2.30
C ALA A 124 -22.67 20.76 -1.43
N PHE A 125 -21.94 20.32 -0.41
CA PHE A 125 -22.44 19.32 0.55
C PHE A 125 -23.79 19.77 1.17
N PRO A 126 -24.85 18.94 1.13
CA PRO A 126 -26.19 19.32 1.56
C PRO A 126 -26.20 19.87 2.98
N ARG A 127 -26.77 21.08 3.15
CA ARG A 127 -26.78 21.76 4.47
C ARG A 127 -27.51 20.97 5.54
N SER A 128 -28.55 20.22 5.15
CA SER A 128 -29.34 19.37 6.04
C SER A 128 -28.51 18.27 6.69
N LEU A 129 -27.51 17.73 5.99
CA LEU A 129 -26.65 16.64 6.47
C LEU A 129 -25.42 17.13 7.26
N ARG A 130 -25.25 18.45 7.43
CA ARG A 130 -24.13 19.01 8.21
C ARG A 130 -24.35 18.95 9.71
N LYS A 131 -25.59 18.72 10.14
CA LYS A 131 -25.93 18.56 11.54
C LYS A 131 -25.77 17.08 11.92
N PRO A 132 -25.14 16.76 13.06
CA PRO A 132 -25.09 15.38 13.54
C PRO A 132 -26.52 14.88 13.72
N THR A 133 -26.77 13.64 13.29
CA THR A 133 -27.97 12.88 13.62
C THR A 133 -27.89 12.54 15.11
N ILE A 134 -28.37 13.46 15.93
CA ILE A 134 -28.71 13.22 17.34
C ILE A 134 -30.03 12.47 17.40
#